data_AF-A0A844H151-F1
#
_entry.id   AF-A0A844H151-F1
#
_cell.length_a   1.000
_cell.length_b   1.000
_cell.length_c   1.000
_cell.angle_alpha   90.00
_cell.angle_beta   90.00
_cell.angle_gamma   90.00
#
_symmetry.space_group_name_H-M   'P 1'
#
loop_
_entity.id
_entity.type
_entity.pdbx_description
1 polymer ?
#
loop_
_entity_poly.entity_id
_entity_poly.type
_entity_poly.pdbx_seq_one_letter_code
_entity_poly.pdbx_strand_id
1 'polypeptide(L)'
;MVTSIAGATTTNTTARANAAASPSATNKDDFETFLRMLTTQLQNQDPLKPMESTEFAVQLATFSGVEQQVQTNDLLAQMLATSSGGTLGQLSDWIGREVRTTVPVWFSGDPITLQIEPKKGADAVNLVALDEAGKEVYRESIGTGSGEVDWRGSGADDKPLAKGLYHFRLESLKDGKVISTQDVPAYSRVTGAELTDKGGMLVLAGNNKIAPSEVSAVRQ
;
A
#
# COMPACT_ATOMS: atom_id res chain seq x y z
N MET A 1 61.86 25.35 -16.13
CA MET A 1 61.67 23.94 -15.69
C MET A 1 60.19 23.66 -15.91
N VAL A 2 59.75 23.10 -17.04
CA VAL A 2 59.69 21.67 -17.41
C VAL A 2 59.11 20.86 -16.24
N THR A 3 57.94 20.23 -16.34
CA THR A 3 57.72 19.00 -17.11
C THR A 3 56.22 18.73 -17.42
N SER A 4 55.96 18.27 -18.64
CA SER A 4 54.71 17.69 -19.17
C SER A 4 54.48 16.24 -18.72
N ILE A 5 53.23 15.75 -18.73
CA ILE A 5 52.72 14.48 -19.33
C ILE A 5 51.22 14.36 -18.97
N ALA A 6 50.26 14.27 -19.90
CA ALA A 6 49.90 13.16 -20.81
C ALA A 6 49.17 11.99 -20.12
N GLY A 7 48.03 11.58 -20.69
CA GLY A 7 47.49 10.22 -20.52
C GLY A 7 46.00 10.12 -20.19
N ALA A 8 45.19 9.92 -21.22
CA ALA A 8 43.77 9.58 -21.13
C ALA A 8 43.55 8.21 -20.48
N THR A 9 42.43 8.00 -19.78
CA THR A 9 41.78 6.68 -19.74
C THR A 9 40.26 6.83 -19.55
N THR A 10 39.57 6.73 -20.67
CA THR A 10 38.17 6.36 -20.81
C THR A 10 37.94 5.03 -20.08
N THR A 11 37.24 5.04 -18.94
CA THR A 11 36.78 3.81 -18.31
C THR A 11 35.38 3.51 -18.82
N ASN A 12 35.33 2.75 -19.91
CA ASN A 12 34.15 1.99 -20.31
C ASN A 12 33.80 1.04 -19.16
N THR A 13 32.85 1.42 -18.31
CA THR A 13 32.18 0.48 -17.41
C THR A 13 31.27 -0.39 -18.26
N THR A 14 31.83 -1.50 -18.74
CA THR A 14 31.08 -2.61 -19.31
C THR A 14 30.08 -3.07 -18.27
N ALA A 15 28.81 -2.68 -18.44
CA ALA A 15 27.70 -3.25 -17.70
C ALA A 15 27.71 -4.76 -17.97
N ARG A 16 28.13 -5.55 -16.98
CA ARG A 16 27.94 -6.99 -16.98
C ARG A 16 26.44 -7.23 -17.10
N ALA A 17 26.03 -7.68 -18.29
CA ALA A 17 24.77 -8.35 -18.45
C ALA A 17 24.76 -9.52 -17.47
N ASN A 18 24.01 -9.35 -16.39
CA ASN A 18 23.67 -10.44 -15.49
C ASN A 18 22.68 -11.31 -16.27
N ALA A 19 23.22 -12.20 -17.11
CA ALA A 19 22.45 -13.28 -17.70
C ALA A 19 22.01 -14.17 -16.54
N ALA A 20 20.83 -13.88 -15.99
CA ALA A 20 20.06 -14.83 -15.23
C ALA A 20 19.85 -16.03 -16.15
N ALA A 21 20.68 -17.06 -15.97
CA ALA A 21 20.46 -18.34 -16.60
C ALA A 21 19.11 -18.85 -16.07
N SER A 22 18.09 -18.80 -16.91
CA SER A 22 16.82 -19.46 -16.66
C SER A 22 17.07 -20.96 -16.43
N PRO A 23 16.78 -21.52 -15.25
CA PRO A 23 16.78 -22.96 -15.08
C PRO A 23 15.40 -23.44 -15.55
N SER A 24 15.20 -23.55 -16.86
CA SER A 24 13.87 -23.92 -17.39
C SER A 24 13.92 -24.89 -18.56
N ALA A 25 15.10 -25.35 -18.97
CA ALA A 25 15.25 -26.26 -20.11
C ALA A 25 15.62 -27.70 -19.72
N THR A 26 16.12 -27.96 -18.50
CA THR A 26 16.68 -29.28 -18.14
C THR A 26 15.60 -30.34 -17.86
N ASN A 27 14.45 -29.97 -17.28
CA ASN A 27 13.55 -30.98 -16.68
C ASN A 27 12.51 -31.57 -17.66
N LYS A 28 12.24 -30.90 -18.78
CA LYS A 28 11.41 -31.47 -19.87
C LYS A 28 12.13 -32.61 -20.57
N ASP A 29 13.44 -32.44 -20.77
CA ASP A 29 14.31 -33.44 -21.37
C ASP A 29 14.47 -34.67 -20.46
N ASP A 30 14.48 -34.51 -19.14
CA ASP A 30 14.55 -35.63 -18.19
C ASP A 30 13.26 -36.47 -18.15
N PHE A 31 12.09 -35.83 -18.28
CA PHE A 31 10.80 -36.55 -18.38
C PHE A 31 10.64 -37.27 -19.72
N GLU A 32 11.01 -36.64 -20.85
CA GLU A 32 11.01 -37.32 -22.16
C GLU A 32 12.03 -38.46 -22.24
N THR A 33 13.21 -38.27 -21.66
CA THR A 33 14.24 -39.32 -21.54
C THR A 33 13.74 -40.47 -20.66
N PHE A 34 13.03 -40.16 -19.57
CA PHE A 34 12.37 -41.15 -18.72
C PHE A 34 11.26 -41.92 -19.44
N LEU A 35 10.34 -41.25 -20.16
CA LEU A 35 9.29 -41.91 -20.94
C LEU A 35 9.87 -42.82 -22.02
N ARG A 36 10.97 -42.40 -22.65
CA ARG A 36 11.70 -43.19 -23.64
C ARG A 36 12.37 -44.42 -23.01
N MET A 37 12.93 -44.28 -21.82
CA MET A 37 13.49 -45.39 -21.04
C MET A 37 12.41 -46.37 -20.56
N LEU A 38 11.27 -45.87 -20.06
CA LEU A 38 10.10 -46.67 -19.65
C LEU A 38 9.52 -47.47 -20.82
N THR A 39 9.40 -46.83 -22.00
CA THR A 39 8.89 -47.48 -23.23
C THR A 39 9.85 -48.56 -23.72
N THR A 40 11.16 -48.31 -23.61
CA THR A 40 12.22 -49.27 -24.00
C THR A 40 12.27 -50.47 -23.06
N GLN A 41 12.05 -50.27 -21.76
CA GLN A 41 11.94 -51.33 -20.77
C GLN A 41 10.68 -52.17 -20.99
N LEU A 42 9.51 -51.56 -21.23
CA LEU A 42 8.26 -52.26 -21.59
C LEU A 42 8.38 -53.14 -22.84
N GLN A 43 9.21 -52.74 -23.81
CA GLN A 43 9.46 -53.51 -25.04
C GLN A 43 10.44 -54.68 -24.85
N ASN A 44 11.25 -54.70 -23.77
CA ASN A 44 12.34 -55.67 -23.60
C ASN A 44 12.32 -56.43 -22.25
N GLN A 45 11.26 -56.33 -21.44
CA GLN A 45 11.17 -57.06 -20.17
C GLN A 45 10.77 -58.53 -20.38
N ASP A 46 11.51 -59.43 -19.71
CA ASP A 46 11.11 -60.82 -19.47
C ASP A 46 9.96 -60.82 -18.42
N PRO A 47 8.80 -61.46 -18.68
CA PRO A 47 7.57 -61.36 -17.89
C PRO A 47 7.63 -61.74 -16.39
N LEU A 48 8.79 -62.15 -15.86
CA LEU A 48 8.92 -62.69 -14.50
C LEU A 48 9.47 -61.73 -13.43
N LYS A 49 9.87 -60.47 -13.73
CA LYS A 49 10.33 -59.50 -12.70
C LYS A 49 10.03 -58.00 -13.00
N PRO A 50 8.79 -57.52 -12.78
CA PRO A 50 8.39 -56.17 -13.20
C PRO A 50 8.61 -55.02 -12.20
N MET A 51 9.25 -55.23 -11.03
CA MET A 51 9.01 -54.33 -9.87
C MET A 51 9.92 -53.09 -9.69
N GLU A 52 11.13 -53.03 -10.23
CA GLU A 52 12.07 -51.91 -9.92
C GLU A 52 11.81 -50.62 -10.72
N SER A 53 11.33 -50.73 -11.96
CA SER A 53 11.15 -49.58 -12.86
C SER A 53 9.95 -48.69 -12.51
N THR A 54 8.97 -49.22 -11.76
CA THR A 54 7.76 -48.48 -11.36
C THR A 54 8.00 -47.62 -10.12
N GLU A 55 8.87 -48.05 -9.20
CA GLU A 55 9.12 -47.32 -7.95
C GLU A 55 9.92 -46.02 -8.19
N PHE A 56 10.91 -46.06 -9.07
CA PHE A 56 11.61 -44.85 -9.54
C PHE A 56 10.69 -43.91 -10.33
N ALA A 57 9.76 -44.44 -11.14
CA ALA A 57 8.76 -43.65 -11.84
C ALA A 57 7.86 -42.87 -10.87
N VAL A 58 7.43 -43.53 -9.79
CA VAL A 58 6.61 -42.93 -8.74
C VAL A 58 7.41 -41.87 -7.98
N GLN A 59 8.68 -42.13 -7.65
CA GLN A 59 9.55 -41.14 -7.00
C GLN A 59 9.79 -39.91 -7.88
N LEU A 60 10.03 -40.09 -9.19
CA LEU A 60 10.22 -38.99 -10.13
C LEU A 60 8.94 -38.17 -10.33
N ALA A 61 7.78 -38.84 -10.45
CA ALA A 61 6.48 -38.18 -10.54
C ALA A 61 6.16 -37.39 -9.27
N THR A 62 6.55 -37.92 -8.10
CA THR A 62 6.39 -37.22 -6.81
C THR A 62 7.29 -35.98 -6.73
N PHE A 63 8.56 -36.09 -7.14
CA PHE A 63 9.50 -34.97 -7.21
C PHE A 63 9.03 -33.89 -8.20
N SER A 64 8.57 -34.28 -9.39
CA SER A 64 8.03 -33.37 -10.40
C SER A 64 6.79 -32.62 -9.88
N GLY A 65 5.92 -33.30 -9.14
CA GLY A 65 4.77 -32.66 -8.49
C GLY A 65 5.18 -31.62 -7.44
N VAL A 66 6.19 -31.92 -6.61
CA VAL A 66 6.71 -30.96 -5.60
C VAL A 66 7.38 -29.77 -6.28
N GLU A 67 8.20 -29.98 -7.32
CA GLU A 67 8.81 -28.87 -8.07
C GLU A 67 7.77 -27.99 -8.74
N GLN A 68 6.73 -28.58 -9.33
CA GLN A 68 5.65 -27.83 -9.96
C GLN A 68 4.87 -27.01 -8.93
N GLN A 69 4.72 -27.52 -7.70
CA GLN A 69 4.14 -26.78 -6.59
C GLN A 69 5.04 -25.62 -6.13
N VAL A 70 6.36 -25.83 -6.07
CA VAL A 70 7.33 -24.75 -5.78
C VAL A 70 7.27 -23.67 -6.86
N GLN A 71 7.30 -24.04 -8.14
CA GLN A 71 7.17 -23.08 -9.25
C GLN A 71 5.84 -22.31 -9.21
N THR A 72 4.76 -22.98 -8.83
CA THR A 72 3.46 -22.33 -8.66
C THR A 72 3.51 -21.30 -7.53
N ASN A 73 4.13 -21.64 -6.40
CA ASN A 73 4.32 -20.70 -5.28
C ASN A 73 5.19 -19.51 -5.68
N ASP A 74 6.25 -19.73 -6.47
CA ASP A 74 7.12 -18.66 -6.98
C ASP A 74 6.38 -17.73 -7.94
N LEU A 75 5.56 -18.28 -8.84
CA LEU A 75 4.71 -17.49 -9.73
C LEU A 75 3.65 -16.69 -8.96
N LEU A 76 3.06 -17.26 -7.91
CA LEU A 76 2.13 -16.54 -7.02
C LEU A 76 2.83 -15.39 -6.28
N ALA A 77 4.06 -15.59 -5.82
CA ALA A 77 4.85 -14.54 -5.19
C ALA A 77 5.20 -13.42 -6.19
N GLN A 78 5.57 -13.76 -7.42
CA GLN A 78 5.83 -12.78 -8.48
C GLN A 78 4.58 -12.00 -8.88
N MET A 79 3.42 -12.65 -8.93
CA MET A 79 2.14 -11.99 -9.22
C MET A 79 1.77 -10.98 -8.12
N LEU A 80 2.00 -11.33 -6.85
CA LEU A 80 1.80 -10.42 -5.72
C LEU A 80 2.77 -9.22 -5.76
N ALA A 81 4.02 -9.44 -6.15
CA ALA A 81 5.01 -8.38 -6.34
C ALA A 81 4.70 -7.45 -7.54
N THR A 82 4.11 -7.99 -8.61
CA THR A 82 3.72 -7.18 -9.78
C THR A 82 2.49 -6.31 -9.48
N SER A 83 1.57 -6.79 -8.62
CA SER A 83 0.42 -6.01 -8.14
C SER A 83 0.85 -4.73 -7.39
N SER A 84 1.98 -4.78 -6.67
CA SER A 84 2.51 -3.63 -5.92
C SER A 84 3.23 -2.60 -6.81
N GLY A 85 3.77 -3.01 -7.96
CA GLY A 85 4.43 -2.11 -8.92
C GLY A 85 3.48 -1.16 -9.67
N GLY A 86 2.23 -1.57 -9.90
CA GLY A 86 1.21 -0.72 -10.53
C GLY A 86 0.60 0.34 -9.60
N THR A 87 0.76 0.16 -8.28
CA THR A 87 0.15 1.03 -7.27
C THR A 87 0.73 2.44 -7.31
N LEU A 88 2.05 2.60 -7.47
CA LEU A 88 2.67 3.93 -7.37
C LEU A 88 2.24 4.89 -8.49
N GLY A 89 2.05 4.39 -9.71
CA GLY A 89 1.53 5.18 -10.83
C GLY A 89 0.12 5.70 -10.56
N GLN A 90 -0.77 4.86 -10.06
CA GLN A 90 -2.14 5.25 -9.70
C GLN A 90 -2.19 6.27 -8.56
N LEU A 91 -1.28 6.15 -7.59
CA LEU A 91 -1.17 7.11 -6.50
C LEU A 91 -0.58 8.45 -6.94
N SER A 92 0.27 8.45 -7.97
CA SER A 92 0.85 9.70 -8.50
C SER A 92 -0.21 10.66 -9.05
N ASP A 93 -1.34 10.14 -9.55
CA ASP A 93 -2.48 10.95 -10.03
C ASP A 93 -3.17 11.76 -8.92
N TRP A 94 -2.95 11.38 -7.66
CA TRP A 94 -3.54 12.02 -6.49
C TRP A 94 -2.66 13.16 -5.97
N ILE A 95 -1.38 13.19 -6.32
CA ILE A 95 -0.45 14.22 -5.88
C ILE A 95 -0.94 15.58 -6.37
N GLY A 96 -1.01 16.55 -5.44
CA GLY A 96 -1.52 17.88 -5.68
C GLY A 96 -3.04 18.03 -5.54
N ARG A 97 -3.79 16.94 -5.43
CA ARG A 97 -5.24 16.95 -5.15
C ARG A 97 -5.52 17.03 -3.65
N GLU A 98 -6.74 17.39 -3.29
CA GLU A 98 -7.24 17.31 -1.93
C GLU A 98 -8.04 16.03 -1.73
N VAL A 99 -7.73 15.31 -0.65
CA VAL A 99 -8.42 14.09 -0.25
C VAL A 99 -9.17 14.33 1.05
N ARG A 100 -10.31 13.67 1.21
CA ARG A 100 -11.12 13.74 2.43
C ARG A 100 -10.96 12.48 3.26
N THR A 101 -10.53 12.61 4.51
CA THR A 101 -10.24 11.49 5.40
C THR A 101 -10.60 11.80 6.85
N THR A 102 -10.85 10.76 7.66
CA THR A 102 -11.09 10.87 9.10
C THR A 102 -9.83 10.68 9.93
N VAL A 103 -8.67 10.48 9.32
CA VAL A 103 -7.39 10.41 10.04
C VAL A 103 -6.91 11.83 10.40
N PRO A 104 -5.93 11.98 11.32
CA PRO A 104 -5.40 13.30 11.66
C PRO A 104 -4.83 14.04 10.43
N VAL A 105 -5.17 15.32 10.29
CA VAL A 105 -4.70 16.18 9.18
C VAL A 105 -3.84 17.33 9.69
N TRP A 106 -2.89 17.76 8.87
CA TRP A 106 -1.96 18.83 9.23
C TRP A 106 -2.59 20.22 9.13
N PHE A 107 -2.46 20.99 10.21
CA PHE A 107 -2.79 22.40 10.26
C PHE A 107 -1.54 23.26 10.11
N SER A 108 -1.46 24.04 9.03
CA SER A 108 -0.36 24.97 8.72
C SER A 108 -0.53 26.36 9.32
N GLY A 109 -1.71 26.66 9.88
CA GLY A 109 -2.18 28.02 10.15
C GLY A 109 -3.28 28.49 9.19
N ASP A 110 -3.48 27.78 8.08
CA ASP A 110 -4.57 28.03 7.14
C ASP A 110 -5.81 27.21 7.50
N PRO A 111 -7.04 27.70 7.22
CA PRO A 111 -8.25 26.96 7.54
C PRO A 111 -8.31 25.56 6.89
N ILE A 112 -8.87 24.60 7.62
CA ILE A 112 -9.11 23.23 7.15
C ILE A 112 -10.60 23.06 6.89
N THR A 113 -10.96 22.65 5.67
CA THR A 113 -12.35 22.33 5.33
C THR A 113 -12.74 20.97 5.90
N LEU A 114 -13.84 20.93 6.64
CA LEU A 114 -14.44 19.76 7.27
C LEU A 114 -15.78 19.42 6.60
N GLN A 115 -16.09 18.14 6.45
CA GLN A 115 -17.43 17.69 6.04
C GLN A 115 -18.23 17.28 7.27
N ILE A 116 -19.26 18.04 7.61
CA ILE A 116 -20.06 17.84 8.81
C ILE A 116 -21.43 17.25 8.44
N GLU A 117 -21.78 16.14 9.10
CA GLU A 117 -23.06 15.44 8.89
C GLU A 117 -23.66 15.00 10.23
N PRO A 118 -24.36 15.89 10.96
CA PRO A 118 -24.87 15.57 12.28
C PRO A 118 -25.90 14.44 12.26
N LYS A 119 -26.03 13.73 13.40
CA LYS A 119 -27.05 12.69 13.55
C LYS A 119 -28.45 13.31 13.41
N LYS A 120 -29.28 12.74 12.53
CA LYS A 120 -30.68 13.16 12.40
C LYS A 120 -31.41 13.11 13.75
N GLY A 121 -32.13 14.17 14.07
CA GLY A 121 -32.86 14.32 15.33
C GLY A 121 -32.07 14.99 16.46
N ALA A 122 -30.84 15.43 16.20
CA ALA A 122 -30.10 16.33 17.08
C ALA A 122 -30.69 17.74 17.07
N ASP A 123 -30.70 18.41 18.22
CA ASP A 123 -31.07 19.83 18.38
C ASP A 123 -29.85 20.75 18.55
N ALA A 124 -28.72 20.20 19.00
CA ALA A 124 -27.44 20.87 19.12
C ALA A 124 -26.29 19.95 18.67
N VAL A 125 -25.19 20.55 18.22
CA VAL A 125 -24.02 19.83 17.72
C VAL A 125 -22.76 20.52 18.20
N ASN A 126 -21.81 19.77 18.75
CA ASN A 126 -20.49 20.28 19.08
C ASN A 126 -19.45 19.75 18.10
N LEU A 127 -18.67 20.65 17.50
CA LEU A 127 -17.43 20.33 16.82
C LEU A 127 -16.30 20.33 17.85
N VAL A 128 -15.54 19.25 17.89
CA VAL A 128 -14.42 19.05 18.81
C VAL A 128 -13.16 18.78 18.00
N ALA A 129 -12.08 19.52 18.25
CA ALA A 129 -10.77 19.24 17.67
C ALA A 129 -9.80 18.74 18.74
N LEU A 130 -9.01 17.73 18.36
CA LEU A 130 -8.06 17.06 19.21
C LEU A 130 -6.67 17.19 18.63
N ASP A 131 -5.68 17.40 19.48
CA ASP A 131 -4.27 17.39 19.09
C ASP A 131 -3.74 15.97 18.86
N GLU A 132 -2.46 15.86 18.47
CA GLU A 132 -1.76 14.60 18.27
C GLU A 132 -1.73 13.70 19.51
N ALA A 133 -1.82 14.27 20.72
CA ALA A 133 -1.89 13.52 21.97
C ALA A 133 -3.32 13.05 22.30
N GLY A 134 -4.31 13.36 21.45
CA GLY A 134 -5.72 13.06 21.67
C GLY A 134 -6.37 13.96 22.72
N LYS A 135 -5.75 15.08 23.08
CA LYS A 135 -6.31 16.05 24.02
C LYS A 135 -7.24 17.01 23.29
N GLU A 136 -8.39 17.28 23.90
CA GLU A 136 -9.31 18.31 23.42
C GLU A 136 -8.66 19.70 23.56
N VAL A 137 -8.53 20.40 22.43
CA VAL A 137 -7.93 21.73 22.34
C VAL A 137 -8.89 22.76 21.78
N TYR A 138 -10.03 22.31 21.25
CA TYR A 138 -11.09 23.15 20.74
C TYR A 138 -12.44 22.45 20.84
N ARG A 139 -13.46 23.24 21.20
CA ARG A 139 -14.86 22.84 21.23
C ARG A 139 -15.71 24.04 20.87
N GLU A 140 -16.59 23.88 19.89
CA GLU A 140 -17.56 24.90 19.50
C GLU A 140 -18.92 24.28 19.24
N SER A 141 -19.98 24.94 19.75
CA SER A 141 -21.35 24.59 19.41
C SER A 141 -21.66 25.14 18.03
N ILE A 142 -21.89 24.26 17.07
CA ILE A 142 -22.30 24.59 15.71
C ILE A 142 -23.80 24.31 15.52
N GLY A 143 -24.38 24.87 14.47
CA GLY A 143 -25.76 24.55 14.09
C GLY A 143 -25.92 23.08 13.67
N THR A 144 -27.17 22.61 13.60
CA THR A 144 -27.51 21.24 13.15
C THR A 144 -27.42 21.06 11.63
N GLY A 145 -26.86 22.03 10.92
CA GLY A 145 -26.66 21.98 9.47
C GLY A 145 -25.63 20.92 9.07
N SER A 146 -25.77 20.40 7.86
CA SER A 146 -24.81 19.51 7.22
C SER A 146 -24.14 20.20 6.04
N GLY A 147 -22.86 19.93 5.80
CA GLY A 147 -22.12 20.49 4.67
C GLY A 147 -20.65 20.74 5.01
N GLU A 148 -19.99 21.50 4.14
CA GLU A 148 -18.61 21.91 4.34
C GLU A 148 -18.53 23.11 5.32
N VAL A 149 -17.60 23.04 6.26
CA VAL A 149 -17.30 24.10 7.24
C VAL A 149 -15.79 24.28 7.36
N ASP A 150 -15.33 25.52 7.34
CA ASP A 150 -13.91 25.83 7.50
C ASP A 150 -13.54 26.00 8.97
N TRP A 151 -12.70 25.10 9.48
CA TRP A 151 -12.08 25.23 10.79
C TRP A 151 -10.83 26.09 10.71
N ARG A 152 -10.83 27.24 11.40
CA ARG A 152 -9.76 28.25 11.32
C ARG A 152 -8.60 28.00 12.29
N GLY A 153 -8.72 27.03 13.19
CA GLY A 153 -7.72 26.75 14.22
C GLY A 153 -7.63 27.80 15.33
N SER A 154 -8.72 28.50 15.64
CA SER A 154 -8.82 29.34 16.84
C SER A 154 -9.21 28.46 18.04
N GLY A 155 -8.37 28.41 19.07
CA GLY A 155 -8.64 27.68 20.30
C GLY A 155 -9.49 28.49 21.30
N ALA A 156 -9.49 28.06 22.56
CA ALA A 156 -10.08 28.84 23.65
C ALA A 156 -9.43 30.24 23.73
N ASP A 157 -10.24 31.27 24.00
CA ASP A 157 -9.84 32.68 24.08
C ASP A 157 -9.36 33.32 22.76
N ASP A 158 -9.82 32.83 21.60
CA ASP A 158 -9.48 33.35 20.26
C ASP A 158 -7.96 33.31 19.93
N LYS A 159 -7.21 32.46 20.65
CA LYS A 159 -5.79 32.25 20.40
C LYS A 159 -5.59 31.26 19.26
N PRO A 160 -4.67 31.52 18.32
CA PRO A 160 -4.35 30.56 17.28
C PRO A 160 -3.72 29.31 17.90
N LEU A 161 -4.21 28.14 17.47
CA LEU A 161 -3.64 26.85 17.84
C LEU A 161 -2.29 26.64 17.16
N ALA A 162 -1.45 25.78 17.76
CA ALA A 162 -0.15 25.46 17.22
C ALA A 162 -0.28 24.69 15.89
N LYS A 163 0.72 24.81 15.02
CA LYS A 163 0.80 23.96 13.82
C LYS A 163 1.03 22.52 14.25
N GLY A 164 0.30 21.58 13.65
CA GLY A 164 0.31 20.20 14.13
C GLY A 164 -0.72 19.33 13.41
N LEU A 165 -0.75 18.05 13.78
CA LEU A 165 -1.80 17.13 13.37
C LEU A 165 -3.02 17.29 14.27
N TYR A 166 -4.19 17.38 13.65
CA TYR A 166 -5.47 17.50 14.34
C TYR A 166 -6.46 16.46 13.86
N HIS A 167 -7.21 15.92 14.81
CA HIS A 167 -8.34 15.03 14.59
C HIS A 167 -9.65 15.71 14.99
N PHE A 168 -10.74 15.41 14.28
CA PHE A 168 -12.01 16.09 14.48
C PHE A 168 -13.12 15.12 14.84
N ARG A 169 -13.94 15.49 15.82
CA ARG A 169 -15.12 14.75 16.26
C ARG A 169 -16.35 15.65 16.27
N LEU A 170 -17.48 15.05 15.96
CA LEU A 170 -18.79 15.66 16.03
C LEU A 170 -19.61 14.97 17.11
N GLU A 171 -20.06 15.74 18.09
CA GLU A 171 -21.01 15.29 19.09
C GLU A 171 -22.38 15.85 18.74
N SER A 172 -23.33 14.98 18.42
CA SER A 172 -24.72 15.35 18.20
C SER A 172 -25.50 15.19 19.49
N LEU A 173 -26.24 16.21 19.90
CA LEU A 173 -26.99 16.25 21.16
C LEU A 173 -28.49 16.35 20.89
N LYS A 174 -29.28 15.81 21.82
CA LYS A 174 -30.73 15.97 21.88
C LYS A 174 -31.14 16.17 23.33
N ASP A 175 -31.89 17.23 23.63
CA ASP A 175 -32.32 17.57 24.99
C ASP A 175 -31.13 17.64 25.98
N GLY A 176 -29.99 18.14 25.51
CA GLY A 176 -28.74 18.25 26.27
C GLY A 176 -27.95 16.95 26.48
N LYS A 177 -28.39 15.82 25.89
CA LYS A 177 -27.67 14.53 25.96
C LYS A 177 -27.01 14.20 24.63
N VAL A 178 -25.76 13.74 24.66
CA VAL A 178 -25.07 13.25 23.47
C VAL A 178 -25.75 11.97 22.97
N ILE A 179 -26.28 12.03 21.75
CA ILE A 179 -26.94 10.90 21.07
C ILE A 179 -26.03 10.20 20.06
N SER A 180 -24.95 10.85 19.64
CA SER A 180 -23.96 10.29 18.70
C SER A 180 -22.65 11.04 18.83
N THR A 181 -21.54 10.30 18.76
CA THR A 181 -20.19 10.84 18.57
C THR A 181 -19.58 10.15 17.37
N GLN A 182 -19.09 10.93 16.40
CA GLN A 182 -18.49 10.39 15.17
C GLN A 182 -17.28 11.22 14.75
N ASP A 183 -16.35 10.60 14.03
CA ASP A 183 -15.22 11.30 13.44
C ASP A 183 -15.68 12.15 12.25
N VAL A 184 -15.09 13.34 12.12
CA VAL A 184 -15.41 14.30 11.06
C VAL A 184 -14.36 14.19 9.97
N PRO A 185 -14.75 13.86 8.73
CA PRO A 185 -13.81 13.86 7.61
C PRO A 185 -13.31 15.28 7.32
N ALA A 186 -12.00 15.43 7.18
CA ALA A 186 -11.32 16.68 6.84
C ALA A 186 -10.61 16.57 5.48
N TYR A 187 -10.54 17.68 4.76
CA TYR A 187 -9.76 17.77 3.52
C TYR A 187 -8.29 18.03 3.82
N SER A 188 -7.41 17.32 3.13
CA SER A 188 -5.96 17.53 3.17
C SER A 188 -5.34 17.35 1.80
N ARG A 189 -4.34 18.16 1.48
CA ARG A 189 -3.62 18.06 0.21
C ARG A 189 -2.64 16.88 0.23
N VAL A 190 -2.68 16.08 -0.82
CA VAL A 190 -1.68 15.04 -1.08
C VAL A 190 -0.41 15.71 -1.63
N THR A 191 0.71 15.44 -0.98
CA THR A 191 2.04 15.96 -1.32
C THR A 191 2.93 14.92 -1.98
N GLY A 192 2.62 13.63 -1.82
CA GLY A 192 3.39 12.55 -2.41
C GLY A 192 2.71 11.20 -2.33
N ALA A 193 3.40 10.18 -2.84
CA ALA A 193 3.02 8.78 -2.73
C ALA A 193 4.28 7.94 -2.47
N GLU A 194 4.16 6.90 -1.66
CA GLU A 194 5.29 6.06 -1.26
C GLU A 194 4.86 4.60 -1.24
N LEU A 195 5.74 3.70 -1.70
CA LEU A 195 5.54 2.27 -1.52
C LEU A 195 6.17 1.84 -0.19
N THR A 196 5.35 1.30 0.70
CA THR A 196 5.76 0.77 2.00
C THR A 196 5.58 -0.75 2.05
N ASP A 197 5.99 -1.38 3.14
CA ASP A 197 5.71 -2.79 3.46
C ASP A 197 4.19 -3.08 3.54
N LYS A 198 3.38 -2.06 3.83
CA LYS A 198 1.91 -2.12 3.86
C LYS A 198 1.24 -1.84 2.51
N GLY A 199 2.03 -1.68 1.45
CA GLY A 199 1.57 -1.28 0.11
C GLY A 199 1.75 0.21 -0.16
N GLY A 200 1.10 0.69 -1.22
CA GLY A 200 1.18 2.08 -1.63
C GLY A 200 0.40 3.00 -0.70
N MET A 201 1.06 4.01 -0.16
CA MET A 201 0.53 5.00 0.77
C MET A 201 0.55 6.39 0.14
N LEU A 202 -0.45 7.21 0.43
CA LEU A 202 -0.48 8.63 0.10
C LEU A 202 0.22 9.41 1.22
N VAL A 203 1.01 10.40 0.85
CA VAL A 203 1.66 11.33 1.78
C VAL A 203 0.87 12.63 1.76
N LEU A 204 0.27 12.99 2.89
CA LEU A 204 -0.46 14.24 3.09
C LEU A 204 0.47 15.37 3.53
N ALA A 205 -0.05 16.60 3.55
CA ALA A 205 0.62 17.71 4.22
C ALA A 205 0.99 17.34 5.67
N GLY A 206 2.14 17.82 6.15
CA GLY A 206 2.69 17.43 7.45
C GLY A 206 3.32 16.03 7.50
N ASN A 207 3.59 15.41 6.34
CA ASN A 207 4.18 14.08 6.20
C ASN A 207 3.36 12.94 6.82
N ASN A 208 2.06 13.15 7.05
CA ASN A 208 1.19 12.06 7.49
C ASN A 208 0.96 11.08 6.32
N LYS A 209 1.00 9.77 6.57
CA LYS A 209 0.85 8.73 5.55
C LYS A 209 -0.47 8.00 5.75
N ILE A 210 -1.28 7.92 4.70
CA ILE A 210 -2.59 7.27 4.75
C ILE A 210 -2.73 6.25 3.61
N ALA A 211 -3.47 5.19 3.86
CA ALA A 211 -3.81 4.24 2.81
C ALA A 211 -4.90 4.83 1.90
N PRO A 212 -4.93 4.50 0.60
CA PRO A 212 -6.01 4.93 -0.30
C PRO A 212 -7.41 4.54 0.18
N SER A 213 -7.52 3.44 0.94
CA SER A 213 -8.77 2.97 1.55
C SER A 213 -9.29 3.88 2.67
N GLU A 214 -8.46 4.78 3.22
CA GLU A 214 -8.84 5.75 4.25
C GLU A 214 -9.35 7.06 3.64
N VAL A 215 -9.41 7.15 2.30
CA VAL A 215 -9.92 8.30 1.57
C VAL A 215 -11.38 8.10 1.19
N SER A 216 -12.22 9.04 1.60
CA SER A 216 -13.66 9.05 1.34
C SER A 216 -14.06 9.88 0.12
N ALA A 217 -13.22 10.83 -0.32
CA ALA A 217 -13.44 11.66 -1.49
C ALA A 217 -12.14 12.29 -1.99
N VAL A 218 -12.09 12.68 -3.26
CA VAL A 218 -10.96 13.41 -3.88
C VAL A 218 -11.51 14.59 -4.67
N ARG A 219 -10.88 15.77 -4.57
CA ARG A 219 -11.19 16.97 -5.37
C ARG A 219 -9.92 17.66 -5.86
N GLN A 220 -10.07 18.52 -6.88
CA GLN A 220 -8.97 19.27 -7.50
C GLN A 220 -8.89 20.69 -6.95
#